data_AF-A0A821R8N5-F1
#
_entry.id   AF-A0A821R8N5-F1
#
_cell.length_a   1.000
_cell.length_b   1.000
_cell.length_c   1.000
_cell.angle_alpha   90.00
_cell.angle_beta   90.00
_cell.angle_gamma   90.00
#
_symmetry.space_group_name_H-M   'P 1'
#
loop_
_entity.id
_entity.type
_entity.pdbx_description
1 polymer ?
#
loop_
_entity_poly.entity_id
_entity_poly.type
_entity_poly.pdbx_seq_one_letter_code
_entity_poly.pdbx_strand_id
1 'polypeptide(L)' 'MDQKKNQDETDVDCGGISCPKCGGMRRCKVNCDCISGICENNICAG' A
#
# COMPACT_ATOMS: atom_id res chain seq x y z
N MET A 1 1.55 -15.02 2.66
CA MET A 1 0.15 -14.85 2.24
C MET A 1 -0.65 -14.99 3.51
N ASP A 2 -0.74 -13.89 4.25
CA ASP A 2 -1.34 -13.87 5.58
C ASP A 2 -2.45 -12.82 5.52
N GLN A 3 -3.71 -13.27 5.53
CA GLN A 3 -4.92 -12.44 5.41
C GLN A 3 -5.18 -11.57 6.65
N LYS A 4 -4.16 -10.93 7.21
CA LYS A 4 -4.27 -10.07 8.39
C LYS A 4 -3.42 -8.83 8.18
N LYS A 5 -4.08 -7.66 8.16
CA LYS A 5 -3.46 -6.34 8.43
C LYS A 5 -2.69 -6.39 9.74
N ASN A 6 -1.44 -6.83 9.69
CA ASN A 6 -0.55 -6.91 10.83
C ASN A 6 0.30 -5.64 10.85
N GLN A 7 -0.22 -4.66 11.60
CA GLN A 7 0.41 -3.44 12.12
C GLN A 7 1.01 -2.44 11.11
N ASP A 8 1.66 -2.87 10.04
CA ASP A 8 2.32 -2.00 9.05
C ASP A 8 1.63 -1.99 7.67
N GLU A 9 0.74 -2.95 7.40
CA GLU A 9 0.03 -3.01 6.12
C GLU A 9 -1.02 -1.90 5.93
N THR A 10 -0.95 -1.25 4.78
CA THR A 10 -1.82 -0.12 4.44
C THR A 10 -3.09 -0.56 3.70
N ASP A 11 -3.02 -1.65 2.95
CA ASP A 11 -4.14 -2.35 2.29
C ASP A 11 -4.12 -3.87 2.56
N VAL A 12 -5.13 -4.62 2.12
CA VAL A 12 -5.39 -6.02 2.55
C VAL A 12 -4.35 -7.05 2.06
N ASP A 13 -3.47 -6.70 1.12
CA ASP A 13 -2.34 -7.56 0.69
C ASP A 13 -1.19 -6.71 0.11
N CYS A 14 -1.13 -5.41 0.41
CA CYS A 14 -0.13 -4.52 -0.16
C CYS A 14 0.10 -3.25 0.69
N GLY A 15 1.30 -2.70 0.56
CA GLY A 15 1.77 -1.54 1.31
C GLY A 15 2.18 -1.85 2.75
N GLY A 16 2.97 -0.98 3.35
CA GLY A 16 3.76 -1.25 4.55
C GLY A 16 5.19 -1.69 4.25
N ILE A 17 6.08 -1.64 5.25
CA ILE A 17 7.50 -2.02 5.13
C ILE A 17 7.69 -3.50 4.77
N SER A 18 6.78 -4.35 5.21
CA SER A 18 6.87 -5.81 5.07
C SER A 18 6.09 -6.38 3.87
N CYS A 19 5.32 -5.56 3.16
CA CYS A 19 4.47 -6.01 2.06
C CYS A 19 4.84 -5.39 0.71
N PRO A 20 4.53 -6.08 -0.40
CA PRO A 20 4.81 -5.55 -1.72
C PRO A 20 4.05 -4.25 -1.95
N LYS A 21 4.65 -3.36 -2.74
CA LYS A 21 4.03 -2.08 -3.09
C LYS A 21 2.71 -2.31 -3.83
N CYS A 22 1.69 -1.57 -3.42
CA CYS A 22 0.39 -1.45 -4.04
C CYS A 22 0.49 -0.83 -5.44
N GLY A 23 -0.21 -1.43 -6.40
CA GLY A 23 -0.38 -0.83 -7.74
C GLY A 23 -1.27 0.42 -7.72
N GLY A 24 -1.34 1.11 -8.85
CA GLY A 24 -2.23 2.26 -9.02
C GLY A 24 -3.68 1.95 -8.66
N MET A 25 -4.40 2.97 -8.18
CA MET A 25 -5.80 2.88 -7.73
C MET A 25 -6.04 1.97 -6.50
N ARG A 26 -4.99 1.52 -5.82
CA ARG A 26 -5.08 0.80 -4.54
C ARG A 26 -4.96 1.74 -3.35
N ARG A 27 -5.42 1.31 -2.17
CA ARG A 27 -5.30 2.13 -0.97
C ARG A 27 -3.86 2.16 -0.48
N CYS A 28 -3.47 3.30 0.06
CA CYS A 28 -2.15 3.51 0.64
C CYS A 28 -2.26 4.45 1.84
N LYS A 29 -1.22 4.50 2.67
CA LYS A 29 -1.11 5.38 3.83
C LYS A 29 0.13 6.27 3.73
N VAL A 30 1.17 5.78 3.06
CA VAL A 30 2.42 6.47 2.77
C VAL A 30 2.84 6.25 1.32
N ASN A 31 3.64 7.18 0.79
CA ASN A 31 4.17 7.12 -0.57
C ASN A 31 4.94 5.83 -0.89
N CYS A 32 5.65 5.28 0.10
CA CYS A 32 6.38 4.01 -0.05
C CYS A 32 5.48 2.81 -0.33
N ASP A 33 4.19 2.89 0.00
CA ASP A 33 3.23 1.82 -0.25
C ASP A 33 2.94 1.65 -1.74
N CYS A 34 3.15 2.68 -2.56
CA CYS A 34 2.75 2.66 -3.95
C CYS A 34 3.93 2.31 -4.86
N ILE A 35 3.67 1.50 -5.90
CA ILE A 35 4.68 1.20 -6.93
C ILE A 35 5.18 2.49 -7.58
N SER A 36 4.25 3.43 -7.83
CA SER A 36 4.53 4.78 -8.33
C SER A 36 5.28 5.67 -7.32
N GLY A 37 5.36 5.28 -6.05
CA GLY A 37 5.92 6.10 -4.97
C GLY A 37 5.04 7.29 -4.59
N ILE A 38 3.79 7.35 -5.07
CA ILE A 38 2.88 8.46 -4.85
C ILE A 38 1.57 7.93 -4.28
N CYS A 39 1.30 8.29 -3.04
CA CYS A 39 0.05 8.05 -2.33
C CYS A 39 -0.71 9.38 -2.20
N GLU A 40 -1.76 9.55 -3.00
CA GLU A 40 -2.57 10.76 -3.00
C GLU A 40 -4.01 10.42 -2.61
N ASN A 41 -4.61 11.17 -1.68
CA ASN A 41 -5.96 10.89 -1.18
C ASN A 41 -6.16 9.45 -0.63
N ASN A 42 -5.11 8.87 -0.03
CA ASN A 42 -5.06 7.45 0.39
C ASN A 42 -5.20 6.46 -0.78
N ILE A 43 -4.88 6.88 -2.01
CA ILE A 43 -4.90 6.07 -3.23
C ILE A 43 -3.55 6.19 -3.95
N CYS A 44 -3.01 5.06 -4.42
CA CYS A 44 -1.79 5.07 -5.22
C CYS A 44 -2.02 5.68 -6.60
N ALA A 45 -1.14 6.57 -7.02
CA ALA A 45 -1.13 7.09 -8.38
C ALA A 45 -0.92 5.96 -9.39
N GLY A 46 -1.67 6.02 -10.50
CA GLY A 46 -1.65 5.08 -11.63
C GLY A 46 -0.31 4.94 -12.30
#